data_AF-A0A831USM7-F1
#
_entry.id   AF-A0A831USM7-F1
#
_cell.length_a   1.000
_cell.length_b   1.000
_cell.length_c   1.000
_cell.angle_alpha   90.00
_cell.angle_beta   90.00
_cell.angle_gamma   90.00
#
_symmetry.space_group_name_H-M   'P 1'
#
loop_
_entity.id
_entity.type
_entity.pdbx_description
1 polymer ?
#
loop_
_entity_poly.entity_id
_entity_poly.type
_entity_poly.pdbx_seq_one_letter_code
_entity_poly.pdbx_strand_id
1 'polypeptide(L)'
;MMDDRFFDESLQELIIRARDQGYITVDELLTHLPDEWLEPDQLETMFAMLESAGVKVVSEAEAAETEFRRITQQADREIEELDKEMLEDTVHWWATTAARYPLLTPEEEMELARRARQGDEQARERLIQSNLRLVLSIAKHYVGRGLPFSDLIQEGNLGLLRAAQLFDPERGRRFSTYASWWIRRAIARALQEQAALIRVPLYLTRALHQVRQASALLQQELGREPTVHEVAERTGLSPDQVRDLMHSVANPISLEMPIHDGEETVLADLIAAQELAEWEEQLDLQTLMERVLNEKERMVLALRFGLTDEGSLSLEEVGRRLGLSKERVRQLESRAIRKLQDAVQK
;
A
#
# COMPACT_ATOMS: atom_id res chain seq x y z
N MET A 1 37.19 30.26 11.57
CA MET A 1 35.97 30.85 12.17
C MET A 1 35.10 31.25 10.99
N MET A 2 34.21 30.34 10.59
CA MET A 2 33.24 30.58 9.51
C MET A 2 32.11 31.46 10.05
N ASP A 3 31.64 32.38 9.22
CA ASP A 3 30.50 33.24 9.52
C ASP A 3 29.22 32.42 9.28
N ASP A 4 28.61 31.95 10.36
CA ASP A 4 27.40 31.09 10.43
C ASP A 4 26.11 31.76 9.89
N ARG A 5 26.23 32.81 9.07
CA ARG A 5 25.12 33.69 8.67
C ARG A 5 24.65 33.52 7.22
N PHE A 6 25.13 32.49 6.50
CA PHE A 6 24.91 32.37 5.04
C PHE A 6 24.17 31.10 4.56
N PHE A 7 23.92 30.11 5.41
CA PHE A 7 23.11 28.94 5.04
C PHE A 7 21.71 29.09 5.60
N ASP A 8 20.73 29.30 4.72
CA ASP A 8 19.31 29.29 5.09
C ASP A 8 18.94 27.96 5.78
N GLU A 9 17.96 28.00 6.69
CA GLU A 9 17.51 26.84 7.48
C GLU A 9 17.09 25.68 6.55
N SER A 10 16.53 26.05 5.39
CA SER A 10 16.13 25.15 4.31
C SER A 10 17.30 24.38 3.65
N LEU A 11 18.45 25.04 3.47
CA LEU A 11 19.64 24.45 2.86
C LEU A 11 20.38 23.53 3.85
N GLN A 12 20.34 23.85 5.15
CA GLN A 12 20.87 22.98 6.20
C GLN A 12 20.08 21.67 6.33
N GLU A 13 18.74 21.74 6.31
CA GLU A 13 17.89 20.55 6.30
C GLU A 13 18.14 19.66 5.07
N LEU A 14 18.33 20.28 3.91
CA LEU A 14 18.61 19.58 2.66
C LEU A 14 19.95 18.83 2.73
N ILE A 15 21.00 19.45 3.27
CA ILE A 15 22.32 18.81 3.43
C ILE A 15 22.27 17.65 4.42
N ILE A 16 21.50 17.76 5.52
CA ILE A 16 21.32 16.68 6.49
C ILE A 16 20.62 15.48 5.82
N ARG A 17 19.55 15.72 5.06
CA ARG A 17 18.82 14.68 4.32
C ARG A 17 19.71 14.03 3.25
N ALA A 18 20.45 14.83 2.50
CA ALA A 18 21.34 14.37 1.46
C ALA A 18 22.52 13.55 2.01
N ARG A 19 22.96 13.84 3.24
CA ARG A 19 23.99 13.05 3.94
C ARG A 19 23.49 11.68 4.37
N ASP A 20 22.22 11.59 4.79
CA ASP A 20 21.59 10.33 5.20
C ASP A 20 21.31 9.41 3.98
N GLN A 21 20.96 10.02 2.84
CA GLN A 21 20.70 9.31 1.58
C GLN A 21 21.96 9.07 0.73
N GLY A 22 23.04 9.83 0.98
CA GLY A 22 24.32 9.77 0.26
C GLY A 22 24.34 10.47 -1.10
N TYR A 23 23.25 11.13 -1.51
CA TYR A 23 23.16 11.85 -2.78
C TYR A 23 22.18 13.05 -2.68
N ILE A 24 22.28 13.98 -3.62
CA ILE A 24 21.34 15.10 -3.81
C ILE A 24 21.12 15.36 -5.30
N THR A 25 19.89 15.68 -5.72
CA THR A 25 19.65 15.98 -7.13
C THR A 25 20.11 17.39 -7.50
N VAL A 26 20.51 17.59 -8.76
CA VAL A 26 20.86 18.92 -9.29
C VAL A 26 19.67 19.89 -9.15
N ASP A 27 18.44 19.41 -9.37
CA ASP A 27 17.23 20.25 -9.30
C ASP A 27 16.89 20.66 -7.86
N GLU A 28 16.99 19.72 -6.90
CA GLU A 28 16.83 20.02 -5.46
C GLU A 28 17.91 20.99 -4.97
N LEU A 29 19.16 20.80 -5.39
CA LEU A 29 20.25 21.69 -4.98
C LEU A 29 20.03 23.11 -5.51
N LEU A 30 19.66 23.27 -6.78
CA LEU A 30 19.43 24.58 -7.41
C LEU A 30 18.18 25.28 -6.87
N THR A 31 17.16 24.53 -6.45
CA THR A 31 15.92 25.09 -5.86
C THR A 31 16.17 25.74 -4.50
N HIS A 32 17.19 25.28 -3.76
CA HIS A 32 17.50 25.73 -2.41
C HIS A 32 18.77 26.59 -2.33
N LEU A 33 19.45 26.83 -3.46
CA LEU A 33 20.62 27.72 -3.52
C LEU A 33 20.18 29.18 -3.69
N PRO A 34 20.77 30.14 -2.94
CA PRO A 34 20.58 31.55 -3.19
C PRO A 34 21.12 31.96 -4.57
N ASP A 35 20.50 32.95 -5.22
CA ASP A 35 20.89 33.43 -6.57
C ASP A 35 22.38 33.81 -6.69
N GLU A 36 22.99 34.22 -5.57
CA GLU A 36 24.40 34.60 -5.45
C GLU A 36 25.38 33.44 -5.66
N TRP A 37 24.91 32.20 -5.56
CA TRP A 37 25.71 30.98 -5.70
C TRP A 37 25.55 30.28 -7.05
N LEU A 38 24.77 30.86 -7.97
CA LEU A 38 24.53 30.31 -9.32
C LEU A 38 25.69 30.57 -10.29
N GLU A 39 26.73 31.30 -9.87
CA GLU A 39 27.93 31.54 -10.67
C GLU A 39 28.79 30.25 -10.80
N PRO A 40 29.37 29.97 -11.99
CA PRO A 40 30.07 28.71 -12.26
C PRO A 40 31.17 28.36 -11.25
N ASP A 41 31.98 29.34 -10.83
CA ASP A 41 33.10 29.15 -9.90
C ASP A 41 32.61 28.78 -8.47
N GLN A 42 31.42 29.25 -8.09
CA GLN A 42 30.82 28.97 -6.78
C GLN A 42 30.13 27.60 -6.76
N LEU A 43 29.48 27.21 -7.86
CA LEU A 43 28.91 25.88 -8.03
C LEU A 43 29.97 24.78 -8.00
N GLU A 44 31.11 25.00 -8.65
CA GLU A 44 32.24 24.04 -8.63
C GLU A 44 32.81 23.87 -7.22
N THR A 45 32.93 24.97 -6.48
CA THR A 45 33.34 24.97 -5.07
C THR A 45 32.34 24.23 -4.18
N MET A 46 31.03 24.42 -4.41
CA MET A 46 29.95 23.75 -3.68
C MET A 46 29.91 22.25 -3.96
N PHE A 47 30.04 21.84 -5.23
CA PHE A 47 30.13 20.43 -5.60
C PHE A 47 31.32 19.74 -4.93
N ALA A 48 32.49 20.38 -4.92
CA ALA A 48 33.66 19.87 -4.22
C ALA A 48 33.43 19.73 -2.70
N MET A 49 32.72 20.68 -2.08
CA MET A 49 32.35 20.60 -0.66
C MET A 49 31.39 19.44 -0.38
N LEU A 50 30.35 19.27 -1.19
CA LEU A 50 29.37 18.18 -1.04
C LEU A 50 30.04 16.81 -1.23
N GLU A 51 30.90 16.66 -2.24
CA GLU A 51 31.67 15.43 -2.44
C GLU A 51 32.59 15.13 -1.25
N SER A 52 33.27 16.15 -0.69
CA SER A 52 34.12 15.98 0.49
C SER A 52 33.34 15.61 1.76
N ALA A 53 32.05 15.97 1.82
CA ALA A 53 31.13 15.60 2.88
C ALA A 53 30.46 14.23 2.66
N GLY A 54 30.76 13.54 1.56
CA GLY A 54 30.20 12.23 1.22
C GLY A 54 28.84 12.27 0.53
N VAL A 55 28.42 13.43 0.02
CA VAL A 55 27.15 13.63 -0.69
C VAL A 55 27.43 13.78 -2.18
N LYS A 56 26.95 12.83 -2.99
CA LYS A 56 27.14 12.90 -4.44
C LYS A 56 26.04 13.73 -5.10
N VAL A 57 26.41 14.75 -5.88
CA VAL A 57 25.44 15.47 -6.72
C VAL A 57 25.14 14.63 -7.95
N VAL A 58 23.87 14.33 -8.17
CA VAL A 58 23.41 13.40 -9.19
C VAL A 58 22.26 14.01 -9.98
N SER A 59 22.08 13.60 -11.23
CA SER A 59 20.85 13.90 -11.96
C SER A 59 19.64 13.17 -11.33
N GLU A 60 18.41 13.63 -11.57
CA GLU A 60 17.19 12.91 -11.13
C GLU A 60 17.19 11.43 -11.58
N ALA A 61 17.73 11.16 -12.78
CA ALA A 61 17.84 9.81 -13.31
C ALA A 61 18.81 8.94 -12.49
N GLU A 62 19.92 9.51 -12.03
CA GLU A 62 20.94 8.83 -11.21
C GLU A 62 20.49 8.69 -9.74
N ALA A 63 19.75 9.66 -9.20
CA ALA A 63 19.06 9.57 -7.91
C ALA A 63 18.08 8.39 -7.89
N ALA A 64 17.19 8.34 -8.89
CA ALA A 64 16.25 7.24 -9.07
C ALA A 64 16.99 5.90 -9.20
N GLU A 65 18.14 5.85 -9.87
CA GLU A 65 18.94 4.64 -10.01
C GLU A 65 19.62 4.21 -8.69
N THR A 66 20.04 5.16 -7.87
CA THR A 66 20.74 4.93 -6.60
C THR A 66 19.78 4.43 -5.52
N GLU A 67 18.63 5.09 -5.39
CA GLU A 67 17.54 4.62 -4.53
C GLU A 67 16.99 3.26 -4.99
N PHE A 68 16.91 3.06 -6.31
CA PHE A 68 16.54 1.79 -6.89
C PHE A 68 17.52 0.65 -6.54
N ARG A 69 18.84 0.89 -6.56
CA ARG A 69 19.83 -0.12 -6.11
C ARG A 69 19.67 -0.46 -4.63
N ARG A 70 19.41 0.55 -3.78
CA ARG A 70 19.22 0.37 -2.34
C ARG A 70 18.02 -0.53 -2.02
N ILE A 71 16.88 -0.29 -2.68
CA ILE A 71 15.66 -1.09 -2.54
C ILE A 71 15.89 -2.53 -3.04
N THR A 72 16.64 -2.68 -4.13
CA THR A 72 16.96 -4.00 -4.71
C THR A 72 17.84 -4.82 -3.77
N GLN A 73 18.87 -4.22 -3.19
CA GLN A 73 19.78 -4.90 -2.24
C GLN A 73 19.09 -5.29 -0.92
N GLN A 74 18.13 -4.48 -0.46
CA GLN A 74 17.33 -4.83 0.71
C GLN A 74 16.45 -6.04 0.43
N ALA A 75 15.82 -6.08 -0.75
CA ALA A 75 15.02 -7.21 -1.20
C ALA A 75 15.84 -8.51 -1.38
N ASP A 76 17.08 -8.41 -1.86
CA ASP A 76 17.96 -9.57 -2.03
C ASP A 76 18.20 -10.33 -0.71
N ARG A 77 18.28 -9.61 0.41
CA ARG A 77 18.45 -10.20 1.75
C ARG A 77 17.21 -10.94 2.22
N GLU A 78 16.03 -10.39 1.95
CA GLU A 78 14.74 -10.98 2.36
C GLU A 78 14.39 -12.23 1.51
N ILE A 79 14.85 -12.30 0.25
CA ILE A 79 14.63 -13.45 -0.65
C ILE A 79 15.47 -14.67 -0.27
N GLU A 80 16.65 -14.47 0.35
CA GLU A 80 17.52 -15.57 0.80
C GLU A 80 16.83 -16.48 1.84
N GLU A 81 15.79 -15.99 2.50
CA GLU A 81 15.03 -16.68 3.56
C GLU A 81 13.79 -17.45 3.05
N LEU A 82 13.39 -17.32 1.78
CA LEU A 82 12.17 -17.94 1.24
C LEU A 82 12.40 -19.35 0.66
N ASP A 83 11.36 -20.20 0.81
CA ASP A 83 11.37 -21.65 0.57
C ASP A 83 11.73 -22.03 -0.88
N LYS A 84 12.91 -22.65 -1.06
CA LYS A 84 13.60 -22.81 -2.34
C LYS A 84 12.99 -23.87 -3.27
N GLU A 85 12.34 -24.89 -2.72
CA GLU A 85 11.98 -26.11 -3.45
C GLU A 85 10.84 -25.89 -4.47
N MET A 86 9.78 -25.16 -4.12
CA MET A 86 8.69 -24.83 -5.06
C MET A 86 9.10 -23.79 -6.12
N LEU A 87 10.05 -22.92 -5.79
CA LEU A 87 10.64 -21.98 -6.73
C LEU A 87 11.42 -22.71 -7.82
N GLU A 88 12.09 -23.82 -7.50
CA GLU A 88 12.95 -24.54 -8.43
C GLU A 88 12.22 -25.06 -9.67
N ASP A 89 11.03 -25.66 -9.55
CA ASP A 89 10.30 -26.22 -10.70
C ASP A 89 9.79 -25.15 -11.68
N THR A 90 9.21 -24.07 -11.15
CA THR A 90 8.70 -22.96 -11.98
C THR A 90 9.85 -22.18 -12.61
N VAL A 91 10.91 -21.92 -11.84
CA VAL A 91 12.14 -21.29 -12.35
C VAL A 91 12.76 -22.15 -13.44
N HIS A 92 12.83 -23.47 -13.25
CA HIS A 92 13.44 -24.40 -14.19
C HIS A 92 12.71 -24.39 -15.54
N TRP A 93 11.38 -24.48 -15.54
CA TRP A 93 10.60 -24.43 -16.78
C TRP A 93 10.84 -23.13 -17.56
N TRP A 94 10.77 -21.99 -16.86
CA TRP A 94 10.97 -20.68 -17.48
C TRP A 94 12.41 -20.47 -17.98
N ALA A 95 13.40 -20.91 -17.19
CA ALA A 95 14.81 -20.85 -17.58
C ALA A 95 15.08 -21.72 -18.81
N THR A 96 14.49 -22.91 -18.88
CA THR A 96 14.60 -23.81 -20.05
C THR A 96 13.97 -23.17 -21.28
N THR A 97 12.81 -22.53 -21.13
CA THR A 97 12.13 -21.83 -22.23
C THR A 97 12.96 -20.64 -22.73
N ALA A 98 13.48 -19.82 -21.82
CA ALA A 98 14.30 -18.66 -22.17
C ALA A 98 15.66 -19.07 -22.77
N ALA A 99 16.22 -20.21 -22.36
CA ALA A 99 17.49 -20.73 -22.87
C ALA A 99 17.44 -21.20 -24.34
N ARG A 100 16.23 -21.45 -24.89
CA ARG A 100 16.06 -21.80 -26.32
C ARG A 100 16.42 -20.65 -27.25
N TYR A 101 16.44 -19.42 -26.74
CA TYR A 101 16.74 -18.23 -27.52
C TYR A 101 18.16 -17.74 -27.22
N PRO A 102 19.05 -17.67 -28.23
CA PRO A 102 20.41 -17.21 -28.03
C PRO A 102 20.44 -15.72 -27.66
N LEU A 103 21.46 -15.36 -26.88
CA LEU A 103 21.75 -13.96 -26.55
C LEU A 103 22.19 -13.23 -27.82
N LEU A 104 21.79 -11.96 -27.93
CA LEU A 104 22.16 -11.10 -29.04
C LEU A 104 23.49 -10.40 -28.77
N THR A 105 24.29 -10.23 -29.81
CA THR A 105 25.41 -9.30 -29.76
C THR A 105 24.89 -7.85 -29.76
N PRO A 106 25.69 -6.86 -29.34
CA PRO A 106 25.29 -5.45 -29.39
C PRO A 106 24.92 -4.96 -30.80
N GLU A 107 25.60 -5.50 -31.82
CA GLU A 107 25.35 -5.18 -33.23
C GLU A 107 24.02 -5.76 -33.71
N GLU A 108 23.74 -7.02 -33.37
CA GLU A 108 22.46 -7.68 -33.67
C GLU A 108 21.28 -7.02 -32.94
N GLU A 109 21.48 -6.62 -31.68
CA GLU A 109 20.49 -5.90 -30.87
C GLU A 109 20.10 -4.58 -31.56
N MET A 110 21.09 -3.82 -32.03
CA MET A 110 20.89 -2.56 -32.73
C MET A 110 20.13 -2.76 -34.05
N GLU A 111 20.53 -3.75 -34.84
CA GLU A 111 19.91 -4.06 -36.12
C GLU A 111 18.46 -4.53 -35.98
N LEU A 112 18.21 -5.48 -35.07
CA LEU A 112 16.86 -5.96 -34.78
C LEU A 112 15.98 -4.83 -34.25
N ALA A 113 16.51 -3.95 -33.41
CA ALA A 113 15.75 -2.83 -32.87
C ALA A 113 15.40 -1.78 -33.94
N ARG A 114 16.30 -1.50 -34.90
CA ARG A 114 16.00 -0.63 -36.05
C ARG A 114 14.91 -1.22 -36.93
N ARG A 115 15.01 -2.51 -37.27
CA ARG A 115 14.00 -3.23 -38.06
C ARG A 115 12.66 -3.30 -37.34
N ALA A 116 12.66 -3.59 -36.04
CA ALA A 116 11.45 -3.62 -35.22
C ALA A 116 10.72 -2.26 -35.24
N ARG A 117 11.46 -1.14 -35.20
CA ARG A 117 10.89 0.21 -35.32
C ARG A 117 10.31 0.50 -36.70
N GLN A 118 10.86 -0.11 -37.74
CA GLN A 118 10.33 -0.03 -39.11
C GLN A 118 9.09 -0.92 -39.33
N GLY A 119 8.62 -1.62 -38.30
CA GLY A 119 7.43 -2.47 -38.35
C GLY A 119 7.71 -3.94 -38.67
N ASP A 120 8.98 -4.37 -38.63
CA ASP A 120 9.34 -5.79 -38.79
C ASP A 120 8.99 -6.58 -37.53
N GLU A 121 7.89 -7.31 -37.59
CA GLU A 121 7.39 -8.11 -36.48
C GLU A 121 8.35 -9.23 -36.08
N GLN A 122 9.02 -9.87 -37.05
CA GLN A 122 9.96 -10.96 -36.75
C GLN A 122 11.20 -10.43 -36.01
N ALA A 123 11.67 -9.24 -36.40
CA ALA A 123 12.76 -8.59 -35.69
C ALA A 123 12.37 -8.22 -34.25
N ARG A 124 11.13 -7.73 -34.05
CA ARG A 124 10.59 -7.43 -32.73
C ARG A 124 10.46 -8.67 -31.86
N GLU A 125 9.87 -9.74 -32.38
CA GLU A 125 9.73 -11.02 -31.68
C GLU A 125 11.10 -11.57 -31.25
N ARG A 126 12.09 -11.57 -32.17
CA ARG A 126 13.44 -12.02 -31.86
C ARG A 126 14.12 -11.17 -30.79
N LEU A 127 13.96 -9.84 -30.85
CA LEU A 127 14.47 -8.93 -29.81
C LEU A 127 13.85 -9.24 -28.44
N ILE A 128 12.55 -9.51 -28.37
CA ILE A 128 11.86 -9.87 -27.12
C ILE A 128 12.35 -11.24 -26.61
N GLN A 129 12.32 -12.26 -27.46
CA GLN A 129 12.66 -13.64 -27.11
C GLN A 129 14.09 -13.77 -26.55
N SER A 130 15.06 -13.09 -27.17
CA SER A 130 16.44 -13.07 -26.69
C SER A 130 16.64 -12.34 -25.35
N ASN A 131 15.65 -11.55 -24.90
CA ASN A 131 15.68 -10.82 -23.64
C ASN A 131 14.79 -11.42 -22.54
N LEU A 132 14.18 -12.59 -22.74
CA LEU A 132 13.37 -13.26 -21.70
C LEU A 132 14.18 -13.56 -20.42
N ARG A 133 15.48 -13.83 -20.55
CA ARG A 133 16.38 -14.08 -19.41
C ARG A 133 16.52 -12.85 -18.50
N LEU A 134 16.45 -11.64 -19.07
CA LEU A 134 16.48 -10.39 -18.32
C LEU A 134 15.23 -10.22 -17.46
N VAL A 135 14.06 -10.60 -17.99
CA VAL A 135 12.81 -10.60 -17.22
C VAL A 135 12.93 -11.54 -16.03
N LEU A 136 13.44 -12.75 -16.25
CA LEU A 136 13.64 -13.74 -15.19
C LEU A 136 14.57 -13.22 -14.08
N SER A 137 15.70 -12.61 -14.47
CA SER A 137 16.65 -12.06 -13.49
C SER A 137 16.03 -10.92 -12.70
N ILE A 138 15.24 -10.04 -13.32
CA ILE A 138 14.56 -8.95 -12.62
C ILE A 138 13.44 -9.47 -11.72
N ALA A 139 12.55 -10.32 -12.24
CA ALA A 139 11.38 -10.84 -11.52
C ALA A 139 11.77 -11.62 -10.25
N LYS A 140 12.93 -12.28 -10.25
CA LYS A 140 13.46 -12.97 -9.07
C LYS A 140 13.53 -12.07 -7.83
N HIS A 141 13.81 -10.78 -8.01
CA HIS A 141 13.91 -9.79 -6.92
C HIS A 141 12.55 -9.40 -6.30
N TYR A 142 11.44 -9.91 -6.84
CA TYR A 142 10.07 -9.57 -6.40
C TYR A 142 9.32 -10.78 -5.83
N VAL A 143 9.96 -11.95 -5.78
CA VAL A 143 9.39 -13.17 -5.20
C VAL A 143 9.05 -12.95 -3.72
N GLY A 144 7.96 -13.56 -3.26
CA GLY A 144 7.52 -13.46 -1.86
C GLY A 144 6.71 -12.21 -1.53
N ARG A 145 6.43 -11.31 -2.48
CA ARG A 145 5.68 -10.06 -2.25
C ARG A 145 4.17 -10.16 -2.46
N GLY A 146 3.62 -11.37 -2.39
CA GLY A 146 2.17 -11.62 -2.51
C GLY A 146 1.67 -11.99 -3.91
N LEU A 147 2.55 -12.08 -4.92
CA LEU A 147 2.23 -12.71 -6.20
C LEU A 147 3.13 -13.92 -6.45
N PRO A 148 2.61 -15.00 -7.09
CA PRO A 148 3.41 -16.16 -7.44
C PRO A 148 4.45 -15.79 -8.50
N PHE A 149 5.57 -16.52 -8.54
CA PHE A 149 6.68 -16.17 -9.40
C PHE A 149 6.33 -16.20 -10.90
N SER A 150 5.46 -17.13 -11.31
CA SER A 150 4.92 -17.16 -12.68
C SER A 150 4.29 -15.84 -13.09
N ASP A 151 3.51 -15.22 -12.20
CA ASP A 151 2.74 -14.03 -12.51
C ASP A 151 3.67 -12.81 -12.57
N LEU A 152 4.68 -12.75 -11.70
CA LEU A 152 5.74 -11.75 -11.78
C LEU A 152 6.49 -11.81 -13.12
N ILE A 153 6.78 -13.01 -13.63
CA ILE A 153 7.42 -13.19 -14.93
C ILE A 153 6.49 -12.70 -16.05
N GLN A 154 5.19 -13.04 -15.99
CA GLN A 154 4.23 -12.64 -17.01
C GLN A 154 4.05 -11.12 -17.07
N GLU A 155 3.95 -10.47 -15.92
CA GLU A 155 3.87 -9.01 -15.83
C GLU A 155 5.16 -8.35 -16.31
N GLY A 156 6.30 -8.93 -15.96
CA GLY A 156 7.60 -8.51 -16.50
C GLY A 156 7.69 -8.65 -18.02
N ASN A 157 7.15 -9.72 -18.60
CA ASN A 157 7.09 -9.94 -20.04
C ASN A 157 6.20 -8.90 -20.75
N LEU A 158 5.09 -8.48 -20.13
CA LEU A 158 4.27 -7.36 -20.61
C LEU A 158 5.06 -6.04 -20.61
N GLY A 159 5.86 -5.81 -19.56
CA GLY A 159 6.80 -4.69 -19.50
C GLY A 159 7.85 -4.74 -20.61
N LEU A 160 8.44 -5.90 -20.87
CA LEU A 160 9.42 -6.12 -21.94
C LEU A 160 8.81 -5.87 -23.33
N LEU A 161 7.59 -6.39 -23.57
CA LEU A 161 6.84 -6.13 -24.80
C LEU A 161 6.66 -4.62 -25.02
N ARG A 162 6.31 -3.89 -23.96
CA ARG A 162 6.17 -2.43 -24.04
C ARG A 162 7.49 -1.72 -24.31
N ALA A 163 8.58 -2.20 -23.71
CA ALA A 163 9.92 -1.68 -23.98
C ALA A 163 10.30 -1.87 -25.46
N ALA A 164 10.09 -3.07 -26.01
CA ALA A 164 10.40 -3.36 -27.41
C ALA A 164 9.60 -2.49 -28.39
N GLN A 165 8.36 -2.13 -28.05
CA GLN A 165 7.53 -1.22 -28.87
C GLN A 165 8.04 0.23 -28.88
N LEU A 166 8.58 0.70 -27.75
CA LEU A 166 8.91 2.12 -27.55
C LEU A 166 10.41 2.43 -27.63
N PHE A 167 11.25 1.41 -27.79
CA PHE A 167 12.70 1.58 -27.76
C PHE A 167 13.20 2.33 -29.00
N ASP A 168 14.15 3.24 -28.77
CA ASP A 168 14.79 4.03 -29.81
C ASP A 168 16.30 3.70 -29.86
N PRO A 169 16.76 2.97 -30.90
CA PRO A 169 18.16 2.59 -31.06
C PRO A 169 19.09 3.80 -31.29
N GLU A 170 18.57 4.89 -31.87
CA GLU A 170 19.36 6.06 -32.26
C GLU A 170 19.77 6.91 -31.05
N ARG A 171 19.19 6.64 -29.87
CA ARG A 171 19.58 7.27 -28.60
C ARG A 171 20.84 6.67 -27.97
N GLY A 172 21.45 5.65 -28.60
CA GLY A 172 22.76 5.11 -28.21
C GLY A 172 22.79 4.36 -26.87
N ARG A 173 21.63 4.04 -26.29
CA ARG A 173 21.52 3.26 -25.04
C ARG A 173 21.25 1.79 -25.37
N ARG A 174 21.76 0.87 -24.54
CA ARG A 174 21.47 -0.56 -24.66
C ARG A 174 19.99 -0.84 -24.41
N PHE A 175 19.42 -1.79 -25.15
CA PHE A 175 18.02 -2.20 -24.99
C PHE A 175 17.77 -2.74 -23.58
N SER A 176 18.71 -3.52 -23.02
CA SER A 176 18.60 -4.08 -21.68
C SER A 176 18.44 -3.03 -20.58
N THR A 177 19.18 -1.91 -20.66
CA THR A 177 19.07 -0.78 -19.73
C THR A 177 17.68 -0.16 -19.79
N TYR A 178 17.15 0.05 -21.00
CA TYR A 178 15.81 0.62 -21.19
C TYR A 178 14.70 -0.35 -20.76
N ALA A 179 14.78 -1.61 -21.20
CA ALA A 179 13.81 -2.65 -20.89
C ALA A 179 13.70 -2.92 -19.39
N SER A 180 14.82 -2.87 -18.66
CA SER A 180 14.83 -3.07 -17.21
C SER A 180 13.86 -2.11 -16.48
N TRP A 181 13.75 -0.85 -16.90
CA TRP A 181 12.82 0.10 -16.29
C TRP A 181 11.36 -0.31 -16.51
N TRP A 182 11.01 -0.69 -17.74
CA TRP A 182 9.65 -1.10 -18.09
C TRP A 182 9.23 -2.41 -17.42
N ILE A 183 10.13 -3.40 -17.37
CA ILE A 183 9.91 -4.68 -16.70
C ILE A 183 9.60 -4.42 -15.21
N ARG A 184 10.45 -3.65 -14.53
CA ARG A 184 10.28 -3.33 -13.12
C ARG A 184 9.00 -2.54 -12.83
N ARG A 185 8.69 -1.56 -13.68
CA ARG A 185 7.45 -0.78 -13.57
C ARG A 185 6.21 -1.67 -13.70
N ALA A 186 6.22 -2.60 -14.65
CA ALA A 186 5.11 -3.53 -14.86
C ALA A 186 4.92 -4.44 -13.63
N ILE A 187 6.00 -5.05 -13.14
CA ILE A 187 5.96 -5.91 -11.95
C ILE A 187 5.51 -5.14 -10.71
N ALA A 188 6.07 -3.94 -10.46
CA ALA A 188 5.70 -3.11 -9.32
C ALA A 188 4.22 -2.69 -9.36
N ARG A 189 3.71 -2.37 -10.55
CA ARG A 189 2.29 -2.06 -10.74
C ARG A 189 1.40 -3.27 -10.47
N ALA A 190 1.77 -4.44 -10.98
CA ALA A 190 1.02 -5.67 -10.77
C ALA A 190 0.94 -6.02 -9.28
N LEU A 191 2.05 -5.92 -8.56
CA LEU A 191 2.08 -6.10 -7.11
C LEU A 191 1.11 -5.16 -6.39
N GLN A 192 1.08 -3.88 -6.76
CA GLN A 192 0.17 -2.91 -6.14
C GLN A 192 -1.31 -3.18 -6.47
N GLU A 193 -1.62 -3.67 -7.67
CA GLU A 193 -2.99 -3.89 -8.12
C GLU A 193 -3.55 -5.27 -7.72
N GLN A 194 -2.69 -6.28 -7.56
CA GLN A 194 -3.09 -7.69 -7.50
C GLN A 194 -2.59 -8.44 -6.26
N ALA A 195 -1.53 -7.98 -5.56
CA ALA A 195 -0.96 -8.74 -4.44
C ALA A 195 -1.84 -8.71 -3.17
N ALA A 196 -2.77 -7.76 -3.06
CA ALA A 196 -3.66 -7.63 -1.91
C ALA A 196 -5.02 -8.27 -2.19
N LEU A 197 -5.50 -9.12 -1.26
CA LEU A 197 -6.85 -9.70 -1.30
C LEU A 197 -7.94 -8.63 -1.33
N ILE A 198 -7.75 -7.56 -0.55
CA ILE A 198 -8.61 -6.38 -0.57
C ILE A 198 -7.86 -5.27 -1.32
N ARG A 199 -8.35 -4.95 -2.52
CA ARG A 199 -7.69 -3.99 -3.40
C ARG A 199 -7.81 -2.57 -2.86
N VAL A 200 -6.65 -1.94 -2.66
CA VAL A 200 -6.56 -0.51 -2.36
C VAL A 200 -6.29 0.29 -3.65
N PRO A 201 -7.03 1.37 -3.94
CA PRO A 201 -6.74 2.26 -5.05
C PRO A 201 -5.33 2.85 -5.00
N LEU A 202 -4.65 2.94 -6.16
CA LEU A 202 -3.26 3.43 -6.27
C LEU A 202 -3.02 4.83 -5.67
N TYR A 203 -4.01 5.72 -5.78
CA TYR A 203 -3.89 7.09 -5.24
C TYR A 203 -3.86 7.12 -3.71
N LEU A 204 -4.39 6.08 -3.04
CA LEU A 204 -4.34 5.95 -1.57
C LEU A 204 -3.05 5.29 -1.09
N THR A 205 -2.34 4.55 -1.94
CA THR A 205 -1.09 3.85 -1.57
C THR A 205 -0.02 4.81 -1.06
N ARG A 206 0.12 6.01 -1.64
CA ARG A 206 1.07 7.03 -1.18
C ARG A 206 0.74 7.53 0.22
N ALA A 207 -0.53 7.86 0.46
CA ALA A 207 -1.00 8.32 1.76
C ALA A 207 -0.84 7.24 2.82
N LEU A 208 -1.17 5.98 2.50
CA LEU A 208 -0.94 4.83 3.38
C LEU A 208 0.53 4.63 3.74
N HIS A 209 1.42 4.71 2.75
CA HIS A 209 2.84 4.58 2.98
C HIS A 209 3.38 5.71 3.88
N GLN A 210 2.94 6.95 3.64
CA GLN A 210 3.29 8.10 4.48
C GLN A 210 2.81 7.91 5.92
N VAL A 211 1.55 7.51 6.12
CA VAL A 211 0.99 7.23 7.45
C VAL A 211 1.75 6.10 8.14
N ARG A 212 2.06 5.00 7.45
CA ARG A 212 2.83 3.87 8.01
C ARG A 212 4.26 4.27 8.40
N GLN A 213 4.96 4.98 7.52
CA GLN A 213 6.32 5.45 7.82
C GLN A 213 6.33 6.43 8.99
N ALA A 214 5.43 7.41 8.99
CA ALA A 214 5.31 8.37 10.08
C ALA A 214 4.97 7.66 11.41
N SER A 215 4.04 6.71 11.39
CA SER A 215 3.69 5.91 12.56
C SER A 215 4.88 5.10 13.09
N ALA A 216 5.66 4.45 12.22
CA ALA A 216 6.83 3.67 12.61
C ALA A 216 7.96 4.54 13.21
N LEU A 217 8.22 5.69 12.59
CA LEU A 217 9.21 6.65 13.10
C LEU A 217 8.79 7.22 14.45
N LEU A 218 7.53 7.65 14.59
CA LEU A 218 7.00 8.16 15.85
C LEU A 218 6.98 7.08 16.94
N GLN A 219 6.70 5.83 16.60
CA GLN A 219 6.76 4.72 17.55
C GLN A 219 8.18 4.51 18.07
N GLN A 220 9.18 4.62 17.20
CA GLN A 220 10.59 4.56 17.58
C GLN A 220 11.02 5.75 18.46
N GLU A 221 10.59 6.97 18.12
CA GLU A 221 10.93 8.18 18.88
C GLU A 221 10.23 8.23 20.26
N LEU A 222 8.97 7.84 20.34
CA LEU A 222 8.14 7.94 21.55
C LEU A 222 8.22 6.70 22.46
N GLY A 223 8.70 5.57 21.93
CA GLY A 223 8.73 4.28 22.65
C GLY A 223 7.33 3.72 22.98
N ARG A 224 6.27 4.25 22.35
CA ARG A 224 4.87 3.83 22.48
C ARG A 224 4.16 3.97 21.14
N GLU A 225 2.99 3.36 20.99
CA GLU A 225 2.16 3.61 19.81
C GLU A 225 1.76 5.10 19.73
N PRO A 226 1.93 5.74 18.55
CA PRO A 226 1.57 7.13 18.36
C PRO A 226 0.05 7.29 18.23
N THR A 227 -0.46 8.42 18.69
CA THR A 227 -1.87 8.77 18.56
C THR A 227 -2.18 9.25 17.15
N VAL A 228 -3.46 9.14 16.73
CA VAL A 228 -3.94 9.60 15.42
C VAL A 228 -3.59 11.08 15.17
N HIS A 229 -3.66 11.91 16.21
CA HIS A 229 -3.31 13.34 16.12
C HIS A 229 -1.81 13.56 15.90
N GLU A 230 -0.94 12.83 16.59
CA GLU A 230 0.53 12.92 16.41
C GLU A 230 0.94 12.49 14.99
N VAL A 231 0.31 11.44 14.46
CA VAL A 231 0.55 10.99 13.08
C VAL A 231 0.01 12.01 12.06
N ALA A 232 -1.15 12.60 12.32
CA ALA A 232 -1.74 13.65 11.49
C ALA A 232 -0.85 14.91 11.43
N GLU A 233 -0.32 15.37 12.56
CA GLU A 233 0.61 16.50 12.61
C GLU A 233 1.89 16.23 11.80
N ARG A 234 2.44 15.02 11.92
CA ARG A 234 3.67 14.63 11.19
C ARG A 234 3.46 14.49 9.69
N THR A 235 2.28 14.02 9.27
CA THR A 235 1.96 13.75 7.85
C THR A 235 1.27 14.91 7.14
N GLY A 236 0.75 15.90 7.88
CA GLY A 236 -0.04 17.00 7.34
C GLY A 236 -1.45 16.61 6.89
N LEU A 237 -1.91 15.39 7.22
CA LEU A 237 -3.24 14.89 6.90
C LEU A 237 -4.24 15.24 8.00
N SER A 238 -5.55 15.26 7.69
CA SER A 238 -6.56 15.44 8.74
C SER A 238 -6.64 14.21 9.67
N PRO A 239 -6.95 14.37 10.97
CA PRO A 239 -7.09 13.24 11.89
C PRO A 239 -8.11 12.19 11.44
N ASP A 240 -9.20 12.62 10.80
CA ASP A 240 -10.21 11.70 10.25
C ASP A 240 -9.64 10.89 9.08
N GLN A 241 -8.90 11.51 8.16
CA GLN A 241 -8.22 10.79 7.07
C GLN A 241 -7.18 9.80 7.60
N VAL A 242 -6.39 10.18 8.61
CA VAL A 242 -5.41 9.26 9.21
C VAL A 242 -6.11 8.07 9.87
N ARG A 243 -7.21 8.32 10.59
CA ARG A 243 -8.03 7.25 11.18
C ARG A 243 -8.54 6.30 10.10
N ASP A 244 -9.15 6.83 9.04
CA ASP A 244 -9.67 6.01 7.94
C ASP A 244 -8.54 5.20 7.28
N LEU A 245 -7.39 5.83 7.04
CA LEU A 245 -6.22 5.17 6.45
C LEU A 245 -5.65 4.08 7.36
N MET A 246 -5.59 4.29 8.67
CA MET A 246 -5.14 3.29 9.64
C MET A 246 -6.07 2.06 9.67
N HIS A 247 -7.39 2.26 9.57
CA HIS A 247 -8.36 1.16 9.56
C HIS A 247 -8.55 0.52 8.17
N SER A 248 -8.15 1.20 7.09
CA SER A 248 -8.41 0.74 5.72
C SER A 248 -7.59 -0.46 5.26
N VAL A 249 -6.50 -0.81 5.95
CA VAL A 249 -5.65 -1.96 5.56
C VAL A 249 -5.61 -3.00 6.67
N ALA A 250 -6.70 -3.76 6.77
CA ALA A 250 -6.68 -5.01 7.51
C ALA A 250 -5.95 -6.07 6.66
N ASN A 251 -4.94 -6.74 7.24
CA ASN A 251 -4.45 -8.00 6.68
C ASN A 251 -5.51 -9.06 7.01
N PRO A 252 -6.23 -9.60 6.01
CA PRO A 252 -7.25 -10.61 6.29
C PRO A 252 -6.60 -11.86 6.88
N ILE A 253 -7.26 -12.44 7.88
CA ILE A 253 -6.86 -13.68 8.54
C ILE A 253 -7.74 -14.81 7.98
N SER A 254 -7.18 -16.01 7.83
CA SER A 254 -7.96 -17.16 7.38
C SER A 254 -9.03 -17.53 8.42
N LEU A 255 -10.25 -17.76 7.96
CA LEU A 255 -11.34 -18.27 8.80
C LEU A 255 -11.10 -19.71 9.27
N GLU A 256 -10.24 -20.45 8.57
CA GLU A 256 -9.84 -21.82 8.91
C GLU A 256 -8.66 -21.85 9.91
N MET A 257 -8.20 -20.69 10.37
CA MET A 257 -7.12 -20.63 11.36
C MET A 257 -7.56 -21.34 12.65
N PRO A 258 -6.83 -22.38 13.11
CA PRO A 258 -7.12 -23.03 14.39
C PRO A 258 -6.79 -22.06 15.52
N ILE A 259 -7.63 -22.05 16.55
CA ILE A 259 -7.48 -21.12 17.69
C ILE A 259 -6.53 -21.67 18.76
N HIS A 260 -6.40 -23.00 18.82
CA HIS A 260 -5.50 -23.70 19.73
C HIS A 260 -4.84 -24.90 19.05
N ASP A 261 -3.58 -25.18 19.39
CA ASP A 261 -2.86 -26.35 18.89
C ASP A 261 -3.52 -27.63 19.43
N GLY A 262 -4.20 -28.38 18.55
CA GLY A 262 -4.80 -29.69 18.87
C GLY A 262 -6.32 -29.70 19.04
N GLU A 263 -7.01 -28.58 18.89
CA GLU A 263 -8.47 -28.53 18.82
C GLU A 263 -8.96 -28.39 17.37
N GLU A 264 -10.13 -28.97 17.05
CA GLU A 264 -10.77 -28.83 15.73
C GLU A 264 -11.48 -27.47 15.55
N THR A 265 -11.50 -26.62 16.59
CA THR A 265 -12.18 -25.33 16.59
C THR A 265 -11.42 -24.32 15.74
N VAL A 266 -12.10 -23.79 14.73
CA VAL A 266 -11.55 -22.77 13.83
C VAL A 266 -12.16 -21.39 14.11
N LEU A 267 -11.48 -20.33 13.68
CA LEU A 267 -11.94 -18.94 13.84
C LEU A 267 -13.38 -18.74 13.33
N ALA A 268 -13.76 -19.41 12.24
CA ALA A 268 -15.12 -19.36 11.69
C ALA A 268 -16.19 -19.77 12.70
N ASP A 269 -15.94 -20.80 13.50
CA ASP A 269 -16.91 -21.34 14.46
C ASP A 269 -17.17 -20.36 15.60
N LEU A 270 -16.14 -19.62 16.03
CA LEU A 270 -16.29 -18.58 17.06
C LEU A 270 -17.12 -17.39 16.57
N ILE A 271 -16.90 -16.95 15.33
CA ILE A 271 -17.66 -15.84 14.76
C ILE A 271 -19.14 -16.26 14.62
N ALA A 272 -19.39 -17.46 14.13
CA ALA A 272 -20.74 -18.02 14.03
C ALA A 272 -21.41 -18.14 15.41
N ALA A 273 -20.68 -18.57 16.45
CA ALA A 273 -21.19 -18.68 17.80
C ALA A 273 -21.53 -17.31 18.42
N GLN A 274 -20.69 -16.29 18.18
CA GLN A 274 -20.98 -14.93 18.63
C GLN A 274 -22.24 -14.38 17.97
N GLU A 275 -22.35 -14.49 16.64
CA GLU A 275 -23.55 -14.06 15.94
C GLU A 275 -24.76 -14.79 16.55
N LEU A 276 -24.74 -16.12 16.62
CA LEU A 276 -25.86 -16.91 17.16
C LEU A 276 -26.30 -16.46 18.55
N ALA A 277 -25.35 -16.16 19.45
CA ALA A 277 -25.64 -15.63 20.79
C ALA A 277 -26.34 -14.25 20.73
N GLU A 278 -25.92 -13.37 19.82
CA GLU A 278 -26.59 -12.08 19.59
C GLU A 278 -28.03 -12.27 19.06
N TRP A 279 -28.26 -13.24 18.17
CA TRP A 279 -29.61 -13.61 17.69
C TRP A 279 -30.46 -14.23 18.81
N GLU A 280 -29.89 -15.07 19.67
CA GLU A 280 -30.59 -15.66 20.83
C GLU A 280 -30.98 -14.61 21.85
N GLU A 281 -30.08 -13.67 22.19
CA GLU A 281 -30.40 -12.53 23.07
C GLU A 281 -31.49 -11.63 22.47
N GLN A 282 -31.47 -11.40 21.15
CA GLN A 282 -32.53 -10.66 20.47
C GLN A 282 -33.87 -11.41 20.49
N LEU A 283 -33.87 -12.73 20.30
CA LEU A 283 -35.08 -13.56 20.35
C LEU A 283 -35.65 -13.63 21.77
N ASP A 284 -34.79 -13.73 22.78
CA ASP A 284 -35.17 -13.67 24.19
C ASP A 284 -35.73 -12.30 24.55
N LEU A 285 -35.14 -11.20 24.06
CA LEU A 285 -35.67 -9.86 24.27
C LEU A 285 -37.04 -9.69 23.60
N GLN A 286 -37.23 -10.15 22.36
CA GLN A 286 -38.53 -10.12 21.70
C GLN A 286 -39.56 -10.93 22.49
N THR A 287 -39.23 -12.16 22.86
CA THR A 287 -40.12 -13.04 23.64
C THR A 287 -40.46 -12.43 25.00
N LEU A 288 -39.49 -11.81 25.68
CA LEU A 288 -39.69 -11.08 26.93
C LEU A 288 -40.60 -9.86 26.73
N MET A 289 -40.40 -9.09 25.66
CA MET A 289 -41.24 -7.96 25.30
C MET A 289 -42.69 -8.40 25.02
N GLU A 290 -42.91 -9.51 24.34
CA GLU A 290 -44.26 -10.06 24.10
C GLU A 290 -44.96 -10.53 25.37
N ARG A 291 -44.20 -11.09 26.32
CA ARG A 291 -44.74 -11.60 27.59
C ARG A 291 -45.03 -10.48 28.60
N VAL A 292 -44.23 -9.42 28.63
CA VAL A 292 -44.21 -8.43 29.71
C VAL A 292 -44.87 -7.10 29.30
N LEU A 293 -44.76 -6.70 28.04
CA LEU A 293 -45.25 -5.41 27.54
C LEU A 293 -46.60 -5.52 26.86
N ASN A 294 -47.38 -4.44 26.93
CA ASN A 294 -48.59 -4.35 26.10
C ASN A 294 -48.26 -3.87 24.67
N GLU A 295 -49.21 -4.05 23.76
CA GLU A 295 -49.04 -3.72 22.33
C GLU A 295 -48.55 -2.29 22.08
N LYS A 296 -49.03 -1.31 22.86
CA LYS A 296 -48.62 0.10 22.73
C LYS A 296 -47.21 0.35 23.25
N GLU A 297 -46.81 -0.27 24.35
CA GLU A 297 -45.46 -0.20 24.91
C GLU A 297 -44.44 -0.87 23.98
N ARG A 298 -44.79 -2.04 23.43
CA ARG A 298 -43.97 -2.77 22.44
C ARG A 298 -43.75 -1.94 21.18
N MET A 299 -44.81 -1.34 20.63
CA MET A 299 -44.75 -0.52 19.42
C MET A 299 -43.90 0.75 19.63
N VAL A 300 -44.00 1.39 20.81
CA VAL A 300 -43.16 2.56 21.15
C VAL A 300 -41.69 2.18 21.19
N LEU A 301 -41.32 1.07 21.84
CA LEU A 301 -39.93 0.62 21.87
C LEU A 301 -39.44 0.17 20.49
N ALA A 302 -40.25 -0.55 19.73
CA ALA A 302 -39.87 -1.06 18.42
C ALA A 302 -39.56 0.07 17.43
N LEU A 303 -40.39 1.11 17.38
CA LEU A 303 -40.17 2.28 16.55
C LEU A 303 -39.03 3.17 17.08
N ARG A 304 -38.82 3.24 18.40
CA ARG A 304 -37.79 4.10 19.01
C ARG A 304 -36.38 3.54 18.84
N PHE A 305 -36.23 2.23 19.04
CA PHE A 305 -34.94 1.53 19.00
C PHE A 305 -34.67 0.84 17.65
N GLY A 306 -35.59 0.95 16.69
CA GLY A 306 -35.41 0.40 15.35
C GLY A 306 -35.49 -1.13 15.31
N LEU A 307 -36.33 -1.74 16.16
CA LEU A 307 -36.63 -3.18 16.13
C LEU A 307 -37.63 -3.53 15.01
N THR A 308 -37.75 -2.66 14.00
CA THR A 308 -38.60 -2.77 12.81
C THR A 308 -37.78 -2.31 11.61
N ASP A 309 -38.14 -2.74 10.40
CA ASP A 309 -37.39 -2.49 9.16
C ASP A 309 -37.21 -0.99 8.80
N GLU A 310 -37.85 -0.07 9.52
CA GLU A 310 -37.84 1.37 9.26
C GLU A 310 -36.76 2.16 10.04
N GLY A 311 -35.91 1.51 10.83
CA GLY A 311 -34.85 2.15 11.62
C GLY A 311 -35.36 2.89 12.87
N SER A 312 -34.47 3.60 13.57
CA SER A 312 -34.81 4.29 14.83
C SER A 312 -35.43 5.67 14.60
N LEU A 313 -36.57 5.94 15.23
CA LEU A 313 -37.29 7.22 15.14
C LEU A 313 -37.13 8.05 16.42
N SER A 314 -37.22 9.38 16.32
CA SER A 314 -37.25 10.28 17.49
C SER A 314 -38.59 10.19 18.24
N LEU A 315 -38.60 10.58 19.54
CA LEU A 315 -39.82 10.59 20.37
C LEU A 315 -40.99 11.37 19.73
N GLU A 316 -40.65 12.41 18.97
CA GLU A 316 -41.63 13.25 18.31
C GLU A 316 -42.22 12.58 17.06
N GLU A 317 -41.39 11.90 16.26
CA GLU A 317 -41.82 11.12 15.09
C GLU A 317 -42.65 9.90 15.49
N VAL A 318 -42.23 9.18 16.54
CA VAL A 318 -43.01 8.09 17.13
C VAL A 318 -44.36 8.61 17.63
N GLY A 319 -44.38 9.77 18.27
CA GLY A 319 -45.60 10.43 18.73
C GLY A 319 -46.55 10.75 17.58
N ARG A 320 -46.04 11.33 16.48
CA ARG A 320 -46.85 11.63 15.28
C ARG A 320 -47.44 10.35 14.67
N ARG A 321 -46.67 9.26 14.60
CA ARG A 321 -47.11 8.00 13.99
C ARG A 321 -48.16 7.26 14.81
N LEU A 322 -48.05 7.31 16.15
CA LEU A 322 -48.98 6.65 17.06
C LEU A 322 -50.14 7.54 17.53
N GLY A 323 -50.20 8.80 17.07
CA GLY A 323 -51.22 9.77 17.51
C GLY A 323 -51.07 10.16 18.99
N LEU A 324 -49.84 10.17 19.51
CA LEU A 324 -49.51 10.44 20.91
C LEU A 324 -48.67 11.71 21.04
N SER A 325 -48.78 12.39 22.19
CA SER A 325 -47.87 13.49 22.51
C SER A 325 -46.46 12.94 22.81
N LYS A 326 -45.42 13.73 22.52
CA LYS A 326 -44.02 13.41 22.83
C LYS A 326 -43.82 12.96 24.28
N GLU A 327 -44.45 13.66 25.23
CA GLU A 327 -44.37 13.32 26.65
C GLU A 327 -45.07 11.99 26.97
N ARG A 328 -46.15 11.67 26.26
CA ARG A 328 -46.83 10.38 26.42
C ARG A 328 -45.99 9.22 25.90
N VAL A 329 -45.27 9.40 24.79
CA VAL A 329 -44.31 8.40 24.28
C VAL A 329 -43.19 8.17 25.30
N ARG A 330 -42.60 9.24 25.85
CA ARG A 330 -41.57 9.18 26.90
C ARG A 330 -42.02 8.41 28.15
N GLN A 331 -43.27 8.64 28.57
CA GLN A 331 -43.87 7.91 29.70
C GLN A 331 -44.04 6.41 29.41
N LEU A 332 -44.50 6.06 28.21
CA LEU A 332 -44.67 4.65 27.80
C LEU A 332 -43.33 3.94 27.68
N GLU A 333 -42.32 4.60 27.10
CA GLU A 333 -40.94 4.12 27.03
C GLU A 333 -40.37 3.85 28.43
N SER A 334 -40.42 4.85 29.32
CA SER A 334 -39.91 4.72 30.69
C SER A 334 -40.61 3.61 31.47
N ARG A 335 -41.92 3.44 31.26
CA ARG A 335 -42.70 2.37 31.89
C ARG A 335 -42.34 1.00 31.33
N ALA A 336 -42.16 0.90 30.02
CA ALA A 336 -41.79 -0.35 29.35
C ALA A 336 -40.39 -0.81 29.78
N ILE A 337 -39.41 0.10 29.81
CA ILE A 337 -38.05 -0.20 30.28
C ILE A 337 -38.05 -0.69 31.73
N ARG A 338 -38.79 -0.03 32.63
CA ARG A 338 -38.90 -0.49 34.03
C ARG A 338 -39.48 -1.89 34.14
N LYS A 339 -40.55 -2.19 33.38
CA LYS A 339 -41.15 -3.53 33.38
C LYS A 339 -40.19 -4.61 32.87
N LEU A 340 -39.41 -4.30 31.83
CA LEU A 340 -38.39 -5.21 31.33
C LEU A 340 -37.27 -5.41 32.37
N GLN A 341 -36.81 -4.35 33.02
CA GLN A 341 -35.81 -4.43 34.10
C GLN A 341 -36.29 -5.28 35.28
N ASP A 342 -37.54 -5.09 35.72
CA ASP A 342 -38.16 -5.88 36.80
C ASP A 342 -38.32 -7.36 36.43
N ALA A 343 -38.45 -7.67 35.13
CA ALA A 343 -38.61 -9.02 34.62
C ALA A 343 -37.27 -9.76 34.40
N VAL A 344 -36.17 -9.02 34.22
CA VAL A 344 -34.80 -9.58 34.10
C VAL A 344 -34.15 -9.78 35.48
N GLN A 345 -34.55 -9.02 36.51
CA GLN A 345 -34.02 -9.15 37.87
C GLN A 345 -34.71 -10.24 38.72
N LYS A 346 -35.73 -10.92 38.19
CA LYS A 346 -36.41 -12.05 38.82
C LYS A 346 -36.04 -13.34 38.12
#